data_AF-A0A7S1E3W3-F1
#
_entry.id   AF-A0A7S1E3W3-F1
#
_cell.length_a   1.000
_cell.length_b   1.000
_cell.length_c   1.000
_cell.angle_alpha   90.00
_cell.angle_beta   90.00
_cell.angle_gamma   90.00
#
_symmetry.space_group_name_H-M   'P 1'
#
loop_
_entity.id
_entity.type
_entity.pdbx_description
1 polymer ?
#
loop_
_entity_poly.entity_id
_entity_poly.type
_entity_poly.pdbx_seq_one_letter_code
_entity_poly.pdbx_strand_id
1 'polypeptide(L)'
;RNMTGDDEKKKTTPSYEERVTAVNIISKPLASKKSTKKLHKLVKKASAQKHIRRGVKEVVKGLRKGDRGLAILAGDIYPVDVVSHLPFLLEENDVPYIFVPSKQDLGAAASTKRPT
;
A
#
# COMPACT_ATOMS: atom_id res chain seq x y z
N ARG A 1 33.54 -34.61 -12.56
CA ARG A 1 33.11 -34.16 -11.23
C ARG A 1 33.21 -32.64 -11.23
N ASN A 2 32.15 -31.92 -11.60
CA ASN A 2 32.10 -30.47 -11.43
C ASN A 2 31.02 -30.16 -10.39
N MET A 3 31.49 -29.68 -9.25
CA MET A 3 30.71 -29.02 -8.20
C MET A 3 30.50 -27.57 -8.61
N THR A 4 29.24 -27.13 -8.67
CA THR A 4 28.86 -25.72 -8.52
C THR A 4 27.54 -25.75 -7.75
N GLY A 5 27.65 -25.51 -6.45
CA GLY A 5 26.52 -25.19 -5.60
C GLY A 5 26.18 -23.71 -5.78
N ASP A 6 24.96 -23.45 -6.20
CA ASP A 6 24.30 -22.16 -6.10
C ASP A 6 22.91 -22.41 -5.49
N ASP A 7 22.91 -22.83 -4.23
CA ASP A 7 21.76 -22.74 -3.34
C ASP A 7 22.05 -21.65 -2.31
N GLU A 8 21.20 -20.62 -2.32
CA GLU A 8 20.73 -19.80 -1.17
C GLU A 8 20.56 -18.31 -1.52
N LYS A 9 19.40 -17.99 -2.10
CA LYS A 9 18.64 -16.76 -1.83
C LYS A 9 17.18 -16.89 -2.29
N LYS A 10 16.49 -17.94 -1.85
CA LYS A 10 15.02 -17.93 -1.81
C LYS A 10 14.60 -16.96 -0.72
N LYS A 11 14.44 -15.67 -1.06
CA LYS A 11 13.62 -14.76 -0.25
C LYS A 11 12.22 -15.38 -0.21
N THR A 12 11.87 -15.99 0.91
CA THR A 12 10.53 -16.50 1.19
C THR A 12 9.57 -15.31 1.21
N THR A 13 9.06 -14.92 0.05
CA THR A 13 7.97 -13.94 -0.04
C THR A 13 6.78 -14.52 0.72
N PRO A 14 6.32 -13.88 1.82
CA PRO A 14 5.22 -14.42 2.61
C PRO A 14 3.99 -14.57 1.72
N SER A 15 3.22 -15.64 1.94
CA SER A 15 1.99 -15.90 1.21
C SER A 15 1.00 -14.74 1.39
N TYR A 16 0.08 -14.55 0.44
CA TYR A 16 -0.93 -13.49 0.54
C TYR A 16 -1.74 -13.61 1.84
N GLU A 17 -2.02 -14.83 2.27
CA GLU A 17 -2.77 -15.11 3.51
C GLU A 17 -1.98 -14.72 4.76
N GLU A 18 -0.68 -14.97 4.80
CA GLU A 18 0.21 -14.55 5.90
C GLU A 18 0.32 -13.03 5.99
N ARG A 19 0.31 -12.34 4.84
CA ARG A 19 0.28 -10.86 4.82
C ARG A 19 -1.06 -10.32 5.31
N VAL A 20 -2.16 -11.01 5.03
CA VAL A 20 -3.49 -10.64 5.53
C VAL A 20 -3.56 -10.83 7.05
N THR A 21 -2.91 -11.85 7.63
CA THR A 21 -2.85 -12.00 9.09
C THR A 21 -1.95 -10.98 9.77
N ALA A 22 -0.96 -10.43 9.06
CA ALA A 22 -0.03 -9.43 9.57
C ALA A 22 -0.54 -7.97 9.45
N VAL A 23 -1.78 -7.76 8.99
CA VAL A 23 -2.38 -6.42 8.94
C VAL A 23 -2.91 -5.98 10.29
N ASN A 24 -2.93 -4.68 10.52
CA ASN A 24 -3.52 -4.10 11.71
C ASN A 24 -5.05 -4.20 11.71
N ILE A 25 -5.63 -4.19 12.90
CA ILE A 25 -7.08 -4.30 13.13
C ILE A 25 -7.86 -3.15 12.46
N ILE A 26 -7.22 -1.98 12.32
CA ILE A 26 -7.80 -0.79 11.69
C ILE A 26 -7.92 -0.89 10.17
N SER A 27 -7.34 -1.92 9.54
CA SER A 27 -7.25 -2.06 8.08
C SER A 27 -8.54 -2.58 7.44
N LYS A 28 -9.65 -1.91 7.71
CA LYS A 28 -10.97 -2.20 7.15
C LYS A 28 -11.43 -0.99 6.33
N PRO A 29 -11.87 -1.16 5.07
CA PRO A 29 -11.99 -2.40 4.31
C PRO A 29 -10.66 -2.89 3.68
N LEU A 30 -10.38 -4.20 3.79
CA LEU A 30 -9.19 -4.83 3.20
C LEU A 30 -9.48 -5.36 1.78
N ALA A 31 -8.63 -5.02 0.82
CA ALA A 31 -8.74 -5.49 -0.57
C ALA A 31 -8.48 -7.00 -0.68
N SER A 32 -9.37 -7.70 -1.40
CA SER A 32 -9.17 -9.11 -1.80
C SER A 32 -8.01 -9.27 -2.78
N LYS A 33 -7.47 -10.50 -2.91
CA LYS A 33 -6.32 -10.81 -3.79
C LYS A 33 -6.52 -10.35 -5.24
N LYS A 34 -7.75 -10.42 -5.75
CA LYS A 34 -8.10 -9.95 -7.09
C LYS A 34 -8.09 -8.41 -7.16
N SER A 35 -8.67 -7.74 -6.17
CA SER A 35 -8.72 -6.27 -6.08
C SER A 35 -7.34 -5.67 -5.86
N THR A 36 -6.51 -6.26 -4.99
CA THR A 36 -5.12 -5.84 -4.74
C THR A 36 -4.30 -5.81 -6.03
N LYS A 37 -4.41 -6.83 -6.89
CA LYS A 37 -3.74 -6.85 -8.20
C LYS A 37 -4.21 -5.72 -9.13
N LYS A 38 -5.52 -5.41 -9.13
CA LYS A 38 -6.07 -4.30 -9.92
C LYS A 38 -5.59 -2.95 -9.38
N LEU A 39 -5.57 -2.77 -8.07
CA LEU A 39 -5.08 -1.56 -7.39
C LEU A 39 -3.61 -1.31 -7.71
N HIS A 40 -2.73 -2.33 -7.63
CA HIS A 40 -1.33 -2.15 -7.98
C HIS A 40 -1.13 -1.78 -9.47
N LYS A 41 -1.93 -2.34 -10.38
CA LYS A 41 -1.91 -1.92 -11.80
C LYS A 41 -2.36 -0.47 -11.97
N LEU A 42 -3.38 -0.03 -11.24
CA LEU A 42 -3.87 1.34 -11.25
C LEU A 42 -2.80 2.31 -10.74
N VAL A 43 -2.20 2.02 -9.58
CA VAL A 43 -1.11 2.82 -8.99
C VAL A 43 0.07 2.92 -9.94
N LYS A 44 0.45 1.82 -10.61
CA LYS A 44 1.55 1.84 -11.59
C LYS A 44 1.27 2.76 -12.77
N LYS A 45 0.04 2.75 -13.30
CA LYS A 45 -0.39 3.65 -14.39
C LYS A 45 -0.42 5.11 -13.93
N ALA A 46 -1.02 5.39 -12.78
CA ALA A 46 -1.11 6.73 -12.22
C ALA A 46 0.28 7.30 -11.85
N SER A 47 1.20 6.44 -11.40
CA SER A 47 2.60 6.80 -11.11
C SER A 47 3.33 7.24 -12.39
N ALA A 48 3.14 6.53 -13.50
CA ALA A 48 3.72 6.90 -14.79
C ALA A 48 3.24 8.28 -15.28
N GLN A 49 1.99 8.64 -14.95
CA GLN A 49 1.41 9.95 -15.27
C GLN A 49 1.67 11.03 -14.21
N LYS A 50 2.45 10.75 -13.16
CA LYS A 50 2.75 11.67 -12.03
C LYS A 50 1.51 12.22 -11.29
N HIS A 51 0.38 11.50 -11.34
CA HIS A 51 -0.88 11.87 -10.67
C HIS A 51 -1.04 11.27 -9.27
N ILE A 52 0.04 10.76 -8.65
CA ILE A 52 -0.04 10.14 -7.32
C ILE A 52 0.57 11.05 -6.25
N ARG A 53 -0.13 11.13 -5.11
CA ARG A 53 0.40 11.64 -3.85
C ARG A 53 0.93 10.46 -3.05
N ARG A 54 2.11 10.60 -2.44
CA ARG A 54 2.83 9.52 -1.79
C ARG A 54 3.09 9.87 -0.32
N GLY A 55 2.70 8.96 0.56
CA GLY A 55 2.90 9.09 2.01
C GLY A 55 1.89 10.00 2.70
N VAL A 56 1.85 9.89 4.02
CA VAL A 56 0.84 10.49 4.90
C VAL A 56 0.76 12.01 4.76
N LYS A 57 1.91 12.71 4.73
CA LYS A 57 1.94 14.17 4.63
C LYS A 57 1.33 14.69 3.33
N GLU A 58 1.56 14.00 2.21
CA GLU A 58 1.02 14.43 0.91
C GLU A 58 -0.47 14.15 0.79
N VAL A 59 -0.94 13.02 1.35
CA VAL A 59 -2.37 12.70 1.41
C VAL A 59 -3.12 13.77 2.20
N VAL A 60 -2.66 14.09 3.41
CA VAL A 60 -3.27 15.15 4.25
C VAL A 60 -3.23 16.51 3.55
N LYS A 61 -2.14 16.84 2.85
CA LYS A 61 -2.02 18.08 2.09
C LYS A 61 -2.98 18.12 0.89
N GLY A 62 -3.15 17.01 0.18
CA GLY A 62 -4.11 16.90 -0.93
C GLY A 62 -5.54 17.06 -0.43
N LEU A 63 -5.86 16.44 0.70
CA LEU A 63 -7.17 16.53 1.34
C LEU A 63 -7.53 17.98 1.70
N ARG A 64 -6.60 18.71 2.34
CA ARG A 64 -6.78 20.14 2.66
C ARG A 64 -6.96 21.03 1.43
N LYS A 65 -6.48 20.60 0.26
CA LYS A 65 -6.65 21.32 -1.02
C LYS A 65 -7.97 20.97 -1.72
N GLY A 66 -8.71 19.97 -1.22
CA GLY A 66 -9.90 19.44 -1.88
C GLY A 66 -9.58 18.52 -3.06
N ASP A 67 -8.37 17.96 -3.15
CA ASP A 67 -8.04 16.95 -4.16
C ASP A 67 -8.93 15.71 -3.90
N ARG A 68 -9.78 15.35 -4.88
CA ARG A 68 -10.63 14.16 -4.82
C ARG A 68 -9.98 12.99 -5.56
N GLY A 69 -10.23 11.77 -5.09
CA GLY A 69 -9.68 10.57 -5.70
C GLY A 69 -9.91 9.31 -4.89
N LEU A 70 -8.98 8.36 -5.02
CA LEU A 70 -8.99 7.10 -4.27
C LEU A 70 -7.74 7.04 -3.39
N ALA A 71 -7.92 6.85 -2.09
CA ALA A 71 -6.82 6.61 -1.16
C ALA A 71 -6.54 5.11 -1.03
N ILE A 72 -5.27 4.72 -1.15
CA ILE A 72 -4.83 3.33 -0.97
C ILE A 72 -3.87 3.30 0.21
N LEU A 73 -4.28 2.62 1.28
CA LEU A 73 -3.56 2.55 2.54
C LEU A 73 -2.95 1.15 2.70
N ALA A 74 -1.79 1.04 3.35
CA ALA A 74 -1.21 -0.26 3.66
C ALA A 74 -1.58 -0.71 5.08
N GLY A 75 -1.87 -2.00 5.25
CA GLY A 75 -2.31 -2.57 6.51
C GLY A 75 -1.19 -3.04 7.45
N ASP A 76 0.02 -3.24 6.94
CA ASP A 76 1.23 -3.68 7.66
C ASP A 76 2.12 -2.50 8.11
N ILE A 77 1.52 -1.32 8.29
CA ILE A 77 2.23 -0.13 8.75
C ILE A 77 2.42 -0.21 10.27
N TYR A 78 3.66 -0.02 10.70
CA TYR A 78 4.02 0.09 12.11
C TYR A 78 4.85 1.35 12.30
N PRO A 79 4.54 2.21 13.28
CA PRO A 79 3.45 2.11 14.27
C PRO A 79 2.06 2.50 13.70
N VAL A 80 0.98 1.99 14.33
CA VAL A 80 -0.42 2.23 13.93
C VAL A 80 -0.82 3.71 14.03
N ASP A 81 -0.23 4.45 14.96
CA ASP A 81 -0.52 5.86 15.23
C ASP A 81 -0.34 6.76 14.00
N VAL A 82 0.55 6.35 13.09
CA VAL A 82 0.84 7.08 11.85
C VAL A 82 -0.30 6.98 10.84
N VAL A 83 -1.15 5.95 10.91
CA VAL A 83 -2.22 5.69 9.92
C VAL A 83 -3.60 5.84 10.54
N SER A 84 -3.74 5.74 11.87
CA SER A 84 -5.03 5.75 12.57
C SER A 84 -5.88 6.99 12.29
N HIS A 85 -5.27 8.14 12.03
CA HIS A 85 -5.96 9.39 11.72
C HIS A 85 -6.40 9.52 10.25
N LEU A 86 -5.86 8.70 9.33
CA LEU A 86 -6.14 8.81 7.90
C LEU A 86 -7.58 8.39 7.53
N PRO A 87 -8.11 7.23 7.97
CA PRO A 87 -9.48 6.83 7.65
C PRO A 87 -10.51 7.88 8.06
N PHE A 88 -10.36 8.44 9.27
CA PHE A 88 -11.24 9.49 9.79
C PHE A 88 -11.23 10.73 8.89
N LEU A 89 -10.04 11.24 8.54
CA LEU A 89 -9.92 12.40 7.66
C LEU A 89 -10.51 12.14 6.26
N LEU A 90 -10.28 10.94 5.72
CA LEU A 90 -10.80 10.57 4.39
C LEU A 90 -12.34 10.51 4.39
N GLU A 91 -12.95 10.05 5.47
CA GLU A 91 -14.40 10.00 5.66
C GLU A 91 -15.01 11.41 5.79
N GLU A 92 -14.40 12.31 6.56
CA GLU A 92 -14.85 13.73 6.67
C GLU A 92 -14.85 14.47 5.32
N ASN A 93 -13.99 14.04 4.38
CA ASN A 93 -13.82 14.68 3.09
C ASN A 93 -14.45 13.90 1.94
N ASP A 94 -15.24 12.85 2.23
CA ASP A 94 -15.93 11.99 1.26
C ASP A 94 -14.97 11.38 0.22
N VAL A 95 -13.77 10.98 0.66
CA VAL A 95 -12.75 10.35 -0.19
C VAL A 95 -12.77 8.83 0.03
N PRO A 96 -13.11 8.03 -0.99
CA PRO A 96 -13.10 6.58 -0.86
C PRO A 96 -11.68 6.05 -0.60
N TYR A 97 -11.57 5.08 0.30
CA TYR A 97 -10.31 4.47 0.66
C TYR A 97 -10.37 2.94 0.70
N ILE A 98 -9.22 2.30 0.50
CA ILE A 98 -9.09 0.84 0.60
C ILE A 98 -7.72 0.44 1.14
N PHE A 99 -7.69 -0.58 1.98
CA PHE A 99 -6.45 -1.13 2.51
C PHE A 99 -5.89 -2.24 1.61
N VAL A 100 -4.57 -2.25 1.44
CA VAL A 100 -3.79 -3.34 0.85
C VAL A 100 -2.93 -3.98 1.94
N PRO A 101 -2.65 -5.29 1.87
CA PRO A 101 -1.99 -5.99 2.97
C PRO A 101 -0.50 -5.67 3.13
N SER A 102 0.15 -5.06 2.14
CA SER A 102 1.61 -4.85 2.14
C SER A 102 2.00 -3.47 1.62
N LYS A 103 2.75 -2.72 2.44
CA LYS A 103 3.35 -1.43 2.10
C LYS A 103 4.50 -1.57 1.12
N GLN A 104 5.21 -2.71 1.16
CA GLN A 104 6.31 -2.98 0.22
C GLN A 104 5.78 -3.12 -1.21
N ASP A 105 4.69 -3.87 -1.38
CA ASP A 105 4.05 -4.05 -2.69
C ASP A 105 3.44 -2.74 -3.19
N LEU A 106 2.89 -1.92 -2.28
CA LEU A 106 2.36 -0.60 -2.60
C LEU A 106 3.45 0.38 -3.06
N GLY A 107 4.57 0.46 -2.34
CA GLY A 107 5.72 1.29 -2.73
C GLY A 107 6.34 0.86 -4.05
N ALA A 108 6.46 -0.46 -4.28
CA ALA A 108 6.91 -1.01 -5.56
C ALA A 108 5.98 -0.63 -6.71
N ALA A 109 4.66 -0.67 -6.50
CA ALA A 109 3.68 -0.24 -7.50
C ALA A 109 3.71 1.28 -7.75
N ALA A 110 4.02 2.08 -6.74
CA ALA A 110 4.18 3.53 -6.83
C ALA A 110 5.51 3.97 -7.48
N SER A 111 6.35 3.03 -7.93
CA SER A 111 7.69 3.27 -8.48
C SER A 111 8.62 4.00 -7.51
N THR A 112 8.46 3.77 -6.20
CA THR A 112 9.33 4.35 -5.17
C THR A 112 10.31 3.29 -4.66
N LYS A 113 11.59 3.68 -4.54
CA LYS A 113 12.64 2.83 -3.94
C LYS A 113 12.53 2.78 -2.41
N ARG A 114 11.72 3.66 -1.80
CA ARG A 114 11.41 3.69 -0.37
C ARG A 114 9.97 3.21 -0.15
N PRO A 115 9.73 2.33 0.86
CA PRO A 115 8.38 2.00 1.28
C PRO A 115 7.68 3.29 1.77
N THR A 116 6.46 3.50 1.30
CA THR A 116 5.61 4.69 1.52
C THR A 116 4.33 4.33 2.21
#